data_AF-A0A8K0RJ15-F1
#
_entry.id   AF-A0A8K0RJ15-F1
#
_cell.length_a   1.000
_cell.length_b   1.000
_cell.length_c   1.000
_cell.angle_alpha   90.00
_cell.angle_beta   90.00
_cell.angle_gamma   90.00
#
_symmetry.space_group_name_H-M   'P 1'
#
loop_
_entity.id
_entity.type
_entity.pdbx_description
1 polymer ?
#
loop_
_entity_poly.entity_id
_entity_poly.type
_entity_poly.pdbx_seq_one_letter_code
_entity_poly.pdbx_strand_id
1 'polypeptide(L)'
;MASSYSADDRLDDALHEIANLYIENRAEEARTKGEALLNDTALSHHHRLQALVLVAMMTEPVHLGLRYLKRAEQLWRELRQQHPEGRDDVTDNLLLQSREGLDEATEMLTRELEGNGEAMEVKNEAKVKEEAEDTEEQSDNREGDTDDMAKTRDMMDSMFIGGGKGKEPMRPRERSKVTDDGAFSESDSEFEHQLHLASLELRCHLLADDDEDDAP
;
A
#
# COMPACT_ATOMS: atom_id res chain seq x y z
N MET A 1 7.90 -18.12 -31.55
CA MET A 1 8.21 -17.15 -30.49
C MET A 1 6.96 -17.06 -29.66
N ALA A 2 6.94 -17.66 -28.46
CA ALA A 2 5.82 -17.49 -27.55
C ALA A 2 5.88 -16.05 -27.04
N SER A 3 4.88 -15.23 -27.38
CA SER A 3 4.75 -13.87 -26.88
C SER A 3 4.72 -13.97 -25.35
N SER A 4 5.78 -13.50 -24.70
CA SER A 4 5.81 -13.34 -23.25
C SER A 4 4.93 -12.14 -22.92
N TYR A 5 3.61 -12.29 -23.08
CA TYR A 5 2.68 -11.50 -22.29
C TYR A 5 3.10 -11.73 -20.84
N SER A 6 3.52 -10.65 -20.20
CA SER A 6 4.09 -10.73 -18.87
C SER A 6 2.99 -11.22 -17.92
N ALA A 7 3.36 -11.84 -16.80
CA ALA A 7 2.36 -12.22 -15.82
C ALA A 7 1.57 -11.00 -15.34
N ASP A 8 2.20 -9.82 -15.36
CA ASP A 8 1.61 -8.55 -14.96
C ASP A 8 0.50 -8.10 -15.92
N ASP A 9 0.68 -8.21 -17.24
CA ASP A 9 -0.35 -7.82 -18.23
C ASP A 9 -1.68 -8.55 -17.99
N ARG A 10 -1.62 -9.83 -17.60
CA ARG A 10 -2.82 -10.63 -17.30
C ARG A 10 -3.50 -10.22 -16.01
N LEU A 11 -2.72 -9.70 -15.05
CA LEU A 11 -3.25 -9.21 -13.79
C LEU A 11 -3.92 -7.86 -13.98
N ASP A 12 -3.33 -6.99 -14.81
CA ASP A 12 -3.93 -5.72 -15.19
C ASP A 12 -5.25 -5.95 -15.93
N ASP A 13 -5.29 -6.86 -16.90
CA ASP A 13 -6.54 -7.24 -17.59
C ASP A 13 -7.60 -7.74 -16.59
N ALA A 14 -7.20 -8.52 -15.59
CA ALA A 14 -8.12 -9.03 -14.57
C ALA A 14 -8.65 -7.93 -13.64
N LEU A 15 -7.80 -6.98 -13.25
CA LEU A 15 -8.19 -5.82 -12.45
C LEU A 15 -9.14 -4.89 -13.23
N HIS A 16 -8.85 -4.64 -14.51
CA HIS A 16 -9.76 -3.92 -15.40
C HIS A 16 -11.10 -4.64 -15.54
N GLU A 17 -11.10 -5.97 -15.69
CA GLU A 17 -12.35 -6.73 -15.79
C GLU A 17 -13.18 -6.61 -14.51
N ILE A 18 -12.55 -6.67 -13.33
CA ILE A 18 -13.23 -6.47 -12.05
C ILE A 18 -13.82 -5.07 -11.95
N ALA A 19 -13.06 -4.03 -12.31
CA ALA A 19 -13.53 -2.65 -12.30
C ALA A 19 -14.72 -2.45 -13.25
N ASN A 20 -14.67 -3.01 -14.47
CA ASN A 20 -15.77 -2.95 -15.43
C ASN A 20 -17.03 -3.64 -14.92
N LEU A 21 -16.90 -4.84 -14.31
CA LEU A 21 -18.05 -5.52 -13.70
C LEU A 21 -18.69 -4.69 -12.59
N TYR A 22 -17.88 -3.95 -11.84
CA TYR A 22 -18.38 -3.06 -10.82
C TYR A 22 -19.15 -1.87 -11.40
N ILE A 23 -18.60 -1.20 -12.43
CA ILE A 23 -19.26 -0.11 -13.17
C ILE A 23 -20.59 -0.61 -13.80
N GLU A 24 -20.63 -1.84 -14.29
CA GLU A 24 -21.84 -2.49 -14.81
C GLU A 24 -22.88 -2.88 -13.74
N ASN A 25 -22.67 -2.47 -12.48
CA ASN A 25 -23.50 -2.81 -11.32
C ASN A 25 -23.62 -4.32 -11.07
N ARG A 26 -22.54 -5.07 -11.35
CA ARG A 26 -22.42 -6.52 -11.08
C ARG A 26 -21.47 -6.77 -9.92
N ALA A 27 -21.72 -6.10 -8.80
CA ALA A 27 -20.85 -6.08 -7.63
C ALA A 27 -20.52 -7.48 -7.06
N GLU A 28 -21.48 -8.42 -7.03
CA GLU A 28 -21.22 -9.78 -6.54
C GLU A 28 -20.24 -10.57 -7.42
N GLU A 29 -20.34 -10.41 -8.74
CA GLU A 29 -19.44 -11.06 -9.69
C GLU A 29 -18.04 -10.45 -9.62
N ALA A 30 -17.98 -9.12 -9.56
CA ALA A 30 -16.76 -8.36 -9.39
C ALA A 30 -16.04 -8.75 -8.07
N ARG A 31 -16.78 -8.83 -6.95
CA ARG A 31 -16.28 -9.32 -5.66
C ARG A 31 -15.75 -10.75 -5.76
N THR A 32 -16.52 -11.67 -6.35
CA THR A 32 -16.12 -13.08 -6.47
C THR A 32 -14.83 -13.22 -7.28
N LYS A 33 -14.68 -12.46 -8.36
CA LYS A 33 -13.44 -12.45 -9.15
C LYS A 33 -12.28 -11.82 -8.39
N GLY A 34 -12.51 -10.71 -7.69
CA GLY A 34 -11.49 -10.08 -6.85
C GLY A 34 -10.99 -11.01 -5.73
N GLU A 35 -11.90 -11.73 -5.06
CA GLU A 35 -11.52 -12.74 -4.06
C GLU A 35 -10.76 -13.92 -4.68
N ALA A 36 -11.13 -14.37 -5.88
CA ALA A 36 -10.38 -15.38 -6.62
C ALA A 36 -8.96 -14.89 -6.93
N LEU A 37 -8.81 -13.63 -7.35
CA LEU A 37 -7.52 -13.00 -7.63
C LEU A 37 -6.65 -12.89 -6.37
N LEU A 38 -7.24 -12.53 -5.23
CA LEU A 38 -6.53 -12.44 -3.95
C LEU A 38 -6.01 -13.80 -3.45
N ASN A 39 -6.64 -14.90 -3.85
CA ASN A 39 -6.19 -16.25 -3.57
C ASN A 39 -5.04 -16.71 -4.48
N ASP A 40 -4.73 -15.96 -5.55
CA ASP A 40 -3.57 -16.26 -6.38
C ASP A 40 -2.27 -15.87 -5.65
N THR A 41 -1.41 -16.86 -5.44
CA THR A 41 -0.10 -16.68 -4.82
C THR A 41 0.92 -16.00 -5.73
N ALA A 42 0.71 -16.03 -7.04
CA ALA A 42 1.59 -15.39 -8.02
C ALA A 42 1.40 -13.87 -8.10
N LEU A 43 0.35 -13.35 -7.46
CA LEU A 43 0.03 -11.93 -7.42
C LEU A 43 1.18 -11.13 -6.77
N SER A 44 1.67 -10.11 -7.47
CA SER A 44 2.61 -9.16 -6.90
C SER A 44 1.99 -8.46 -5.69
N HIS A 45 2.81 -7.99 -4.76
CA HIS A 45 2.30 -7.27 -3.58
C HIS A 45 1.53 -6.00 -3.97
N HIS A 46 1.93 -5.32 -5.06
CA HIS A 46 1.24 -4.15 -5.58
C HIS A 46 -0.16 -4.49 -6.12
N HIS A 47 -0.26 -5.47 -7.01
CA HIS A 47 -1.56 -5.93 -7.54
C HIS A 47 -2.46 -6.48 -6.41
N ARG A 48 -1.87 -7.12 -5.39
CA ARG A 48 -2.62 -7.57 -4.20
C ARG A 48 -3.17 -6.39 -3.41
N LEU A 49 -2.43 -5.30 -3.30
CA LEU A 49 -2.89 -4.09 -2.62
C LEU A 49 -4.10 -3.47 -3.36
N GLN A 50 -3.99 -3.28 -4.67
CA GLN A 50 -5.08 -2.75 -5.51
C GLN A 50 -6.32 -3.66 -5.46
N ALA A 51 -6.14 -4.98 -5.60
CA ALA A 51 -7.24 -5.95 -5.50
C ALA A 51 -7.93 -5.91 -4.14
N LEU A 52 -7.20 -5.70 -3.02
CA LEU A 52 -7.80 -5.56 -1.70
C LEU A 52 -8.66 -4.30 -1.60
N VAL A 53 -8.21 -3.17 -2.15
CA VAL A 53 -8.97 -1.91 -2.15
C VAL A 53 -10.25 -2.07 -2.99
N LEU A 54 -10.15 -2.62 -4.20
CA LEU A 54 -11.31 -2.90 -5.04
C LEU A 54 -12.31 -3.81 -4.34
N VAL A 55 -11.85 -4.97 -3.82
CA VAL A 55 -12.73 -5.91 -3.11
C VAL A 55 -13.39 -5.26 -1.91
N ALA A 56 -12.68 -4.38 -1.18
CA ALA A 56 -13.26 -3.68 -0.05
C ALA A 56 -14.47 -2.82 -0.45
N MET A 57 -14.37 -2.05 -1.54
CA MET A 57 -15.46 -1.17 -2.01
C MET A 57 -16.68 -1.94 -2.52
N MET A 58 -16.49 -3.21 -2.94
CA MET A 58 -17.57 -4.06 -3.45
C MET A 58 -18.16 -4.98 -2.37
N THR A 59 -17.61 -4.98 -1.16
CA THR A 59 -17.99 -5.93 -0.11
C THR A 59 -19.05 -5.34 0.79
N GLU A 60 -20.25 -5.88 0.67
CA GLU A 60 -21.30 -5.75 1.67
C GLU A 60 -21.29 -6.93 2.64
N PRO A 61 -21.58 -6.71 3.94
CA PRO A 61 -21.77 -5.40 4.59
C PRO A 61 -20.47 -4.59 4.77
N VAL A 62 -20.59 -3.26 4.87
CA VAL A 62 -19.48 -2.27 4.97
C VAL A 62 -18.38 -2.67 5.95
N HIS A 63 -18.74 -3.22 7.11
CA HIS A 63 -17.76 -3.63 8.13
C HIS A 63 -16.83 -4.76 7.66
N LEU A 64 -17.23 -5.58 6.68
CA LEU A 64 -16.35 -6.55 6.02
C LEU A 64 -15.42 -5.85 5.03
N GLY A 65 -15.91 -4.85 4.28
CA GLY A 65 -15.07 -3.99 3.44
C GLY A 65 -13.93 -3.33 4.23
N LEU A 66 -14.24 -2.79 5.41
CA LEU A 66 -13.23 -2.22 6.32
C LEU A 66 -12.16 -3.23 6.78
N ARG A 67 -12.47 -4.54 6.85
CA ARG A 67 -11.46 -5.57 7.14
C ARG A 67 -10.49 -5.76 5.98
N TYR A 68 -10.99 -5.69 4.74
CA TYR A 68 -10.14 -5.71 3.56
C TYR A 68 -9.23 -4.48 3.49
N LEU A 69 -9.76 -3.27 3.79
CA LEU A 69 -8.93 -2.06 3.87
C LEU A 69 -7.88 -2.14 4.97
N LYS A 70 -8.20 -2.69 6.14
CA LYS A 70 -7.21 -2.92 7.19
C LYS A 70 -6.06 -3.83 6.73
N ARG A 71 -6.36 -4.84 5.91
CA ARG A 71 -5.35 -5.73 5.33
C ARG A 71 -4.54 -5.03 4.24
N ALA A 72 -5.18 -4.21 3.42
CA ALA A 72 -4.52 -3.36 2.42
C ALA A 72 -3.52 -2.42 3.11
N GLU A 73 -3.95 -1.75 4.18
CA GLU A 73 -3.15 -0.83 4.97
C GLU A 73 -1.92 -1.51 5.57
N GLN A 74 -2.08 -2.73 6.10
CA GLN A 74 -0.94 -3.51 6.58
C GLN A 74 0.06 -3.80 5.45
N LEU A 75 -0.43 -4.25 4.28
CA LEU A 75 0.42 -4.57 3.14
C LEU A 75 1.15 -3.34 2.60
N TRP A 76 0.49 -2.19 2.56
CA TRP A 76 1.11 -0.92 2.16
C TRP A 76 2.26 -0.55 3.09
N ARG A 77 2.08 -0.66 4.42
CA ARG A 77 3.16 -0.41 5.39
C ARG A 77 4.34 -1.38 5.22
N GLU A 78 4.05 -2.65 4.97
CA GLU A 78 5.08 -3.66 4.69
C GLU A 78 5.89 -3.31 3.43
N LEU A 79 5.22 -2.88 2.36
CA LEU A 79 5.86 -2.40 1.14
C LEU A 79 6.71 -1.15 1.38
N ARG A 80 6.17 -0.15 2.09
CA ARG A 80 6.90 1.09 2.42
C ARG A 80 8.13 0.82 3.30
N GLN A 81 8.11 -0.21 4.13
CA GLN A 81 9.28 -0.64 4.91
C GLN A 81 10.36 -1.29 4.03
N GLN A 82 9.94 -2.10 3.05
CA GLN A 82 10.85 -2.79 2.12
C GLN A 82 11.46 -1.85 1.10
N HIS A 83 10.70 -0.84 0.68
CA HIS A 83 11.09 0.20 -0.25
C HIS A 83 11.04 1.53 0.48
N PRO A 84 12.12 1.99 1.14
CA PRO A 84 12.19 3.33 1.75
C PRO A 84 12.17 4.46 0.73
N GLU A 85 11.66 5.62 1.13
CA GLU A 85 11.41 6.77 0.26
C GLU A 85 12.71 7.37 -0.31
N GLY A 86 12.64 7.84 -1.56
CA GLY A 86 13.75 8.45 -2.29
C GLY A 86 14.76 7.45 -2.85
N ARG A 87 14.45 6.14 -2.83
CA ARG A 87 15.31 5.10 -3.43
C ARG A 87 14.95 4.79 -4.87
N ASP A 88 13.68 4.85 -5.21
CA ASP A 88 13.14 4.53 -6.52
C ASP A 88 11.86 5.33 -6.75
N ASP A 89 11.97 6.38 -7.55
CA ASP A 89 10.88 7.32 -7.84
C ASP A 89 9.65 6.61 -8.42
N VAL A 90 9.84 5.53 -9.18
CA VAL A 90 8.72 4.76 -9.77
C VAL A 90 7.95 4.04 -8.67
N THR A 91 8.66 3.32 -7.81
CA THR A 91 8.04 2.64 -6.66
C THR A 91 7.41 3.64 -5.69
N ASP A 92 8.04 4.80 -5.49
CA ASP A 92 7.51 5.86 -4.63
C ASP A 92 6.18 6.42 -5.15
N ASN A 93 6.09 6.69 -6.46
CA ASN A 93 4.84 7.13 -7.09
C ASN A 93 3.75 6.07 -6.98
N LEU A 94 4.06 4.80 -7.25
CA LEU A 94 3.10 3.69 -7.12
C LEU A 94 2.57 3.54 -5.70
N LEU A 95 3.44 3.66 -4.68
CA LEU A 95 3.02 3.60 -3.28
C LEU A 95 2.22 4.83 -2.86
N LEU A 96 2.52 6.01 -3.41
CA LEU A 96 1.74 7.22 -3.18
C LEU A 96 0.32 7.08 -3.74
N GLN A 97 0.18 6.66 -5.00
CA GLN A 97 -1.12 6.42 -5.62
C GLN A 97 -1.94 5.36 -4.88
N SER A 98 -1.28 4.27 -4.47
CA SER A 98 -1.92 3.24 -3.65
C SER A 98 -2.38 3.77 -2.30
N ARG A 99 -1.67 4.75 -1.72
CA ARG A 99 -2.05 5.39 -0.46
C ARG A 99 -3.30 6.25 -0.65
N GLU A 100 -3.32 7.08 -1.69
CA GLU A 100 -4.45 7.94 -2.02
C GLU A 100 -5.73 7.11 -2.25
N GLY A 101 -5.64 6.03 -3.02
CA GLY A 101 -6.78 5.14 -3.24
C GLY A 101 -7.27 4.44 -1.97
N LEU A 102 -6.35 4.09 -1.05
CA LEU A 102 -6.72 3.52 0.24
C LEU A 102 -7.41 4.53 1.14
N ASP A 103 -6.91 5.76 1.21
CA ASP A 103 -7.48 6.85 2.00
C ASP A 103 -8.88 7.21 1.47
N GLU A 104 -9.06 7.29 0.15
CA GLU A 104 -10.36 7.55 -0.48
C GLU A 104 -11.37 6.42 -0.19
N ALA A 105 -10.97 5.15 -0.36
CA ALA A 105 -11.85 4.02 -0.05
C ALA A 105 -12.22 3.95 1.45
N THR A 106 -11.27 4.30 2.33
CA THR A 106 -11.51 4.35 3.77
C THR A 106 -12.51 5.45 4.12
N GLU A 107 -12.35 6.65 3.55
CA GLU A 107 -13.29 7.75 3.76
C GLU A 107 -14.69 7.38 3.26
N MET A 108 -14.79 6.79 2.06
CA MET A 108 -16.06 6.37 1.46
C MET A 108 -16.81 5.38 2.35
N LEU A 109 -16.17 4.27 2.74
CA LEU A 109 -16.80 3.25 3.58
C LEU A 109 -17.11 3.76 5.00
N THR A 110 -16.29 4.68 5.54
CA THR A 110 -16.56 5.28 6.85
C THR A 110 -17.78 6.20 6.78
N ARG A 111 -17.91 6.99 5.72
CA ARG A 111 -19.08 7.85 5.50
C ARG A 111 -20.36 7.03 5.34
N GLU A 112 -20.32 5.93 4.60
CA GLU A 112 -21.45 5.02 4.44
C GLU A 112 -21.86 4.38 5.77
N LEU A 113 -20.88 4.00 6.60
CA LEU A 113 -21.14 3.47 7.95
C LEU A 113 -21.82 4.51 8.85
N GLU A 114 -21.35 5.75 8.82
CA GLU A 114 -21.93 6.86 9.59
C GLU A 114 -23.34 7.23 9.12
N GLY A 115 -23.57 7.27 7.79
CA GLY A 115 -24.86 7.57 7.18
C GLY A 115 -25.94 6.54 7.50
N ASN A 116 -25.57 5.26 7.61
CA ASN A 116 -26.50 4.18 7.96
C ASN A 116 -26.92 4.15 9.44
N GLY A 117 -26.49 5.12 10.25
CA GLY A 117 -26.88 5.24 11.66
C GLY A 117 -26.32 4.14 12.57
N GLU A 118 -25.50 3.24 12.02
CA GLU A 118 -24.70 2.28 12.78
C GLU A 118 -23.49 3.03 13.34
N ALA A 119 -23.70 3.71 14.48
CA ALA A 119 -22.63 4.33 15.26
C ALA A 119 -21.69 3.25 15.83
N MET A 120 -20.86 2.66 14.98
CA MET A 120 -19.67 1.93 15.40
C MET A 120 -18.64 3.00 15.79
N GLU A 121 -18.17 2.99 17.05
CA GLU A 121 -16.96 3.71 17.44
C GLU A 121 -15.77 3.16 16.62
N VAL A 122 -15.61 3.65 15.39
CA VAL A 122 -14.38 3.48 14.62
C VAL A 122 -13.38 4.39 15.30
N LYS A 123 -12.67 3.85 16.30
CA LYS A 123 -11.49 4.49 16.87
C LYS A 123 -10.45 4.63 15.76
N ASN A 124 -10.48 5.77 15.10
CA ASN A 124 -9.45 6.25 14.19
C ASN A 124 -8.13 6.38 14.97
N GLU A 125 -7.37 5.30 15.06
CA GLU A 125 -5.98 5.27 15.55
C GLU A 125 -4.97 5.75 14.47
N ALA A 126 -5.41 6.60 13.54
CA ALA A 126 -4.59 7.16 12.47
C ALA A 126 -4.54 8.69 12.56
N LYS A 127 -4.02 9.23 13.68
CA LYS A 127 -3.60 10.64 13.75
C LYS A 127 -2.66 10.91 14.94
N VAL A 128 -1.47 10.29 14.95
CA VAL A 128 -0.31 10.84 15.67
C VAL A 128 0.98 10.40 14.97
N LYS A 129 1.45 11.19 13.99
CA LYS A 129 2.87 11.51 13.78
C LYS A 129 3.05 12.38 12.54
N GLU A 130 2.65 13.63 12.67
CA GLU A 130 3.34 14.72 12.00
C GLU A 130 3.34 15.90 12.97
N GLU A 131 4.41 16.69 12.94
CA GLU A 131 4.78 17.76 13.88
C GLU A 131 5.47 17.33 15.18
N ALA A 132 6.75 16.99 15.05
CA ALA A 132 7.77 17.38 16.01
C ALA A 132 8.92 18.04 15.23
N GLU A 133 8.61 19.16 14.58
CA GLU A 133 9.62 20.16 14.25
C GLU A 133 9.86 21.04 15.48
N ASP A 134 11.14 21.25 15.74
CA ASP A 134 11.73 22.42 16.38
C ASP A 134 11.49 22.65 17.88
N THR A 135 12.43 22.15 18.68
CA THR A 135 12.89 22.88 19.87
C THR A 135 14.38 22.63 20.05
N GLU A 136 15.19 23.31 19.24
CA GLU A 136 16.59 23.59 19.61
C GLU A 136 16.65 24.60 20.77
N GLU A 137 17.80 24.55 21.46
CA GLU A 137 18.38 25.51 22.40
C GLU A 137 18.15 25.36 23.93
N GLN A 138 19.24 24.84 24.52
CA GLN A 138 19.97 25.37 25.68
C GLN A 138 19.34 25.33 27.08
N SER A 139 19.92 24.47 27.92
CA SER A 139 20.59 24.78 29.22
C SER A 139 20.73 23.47 30.00
N ASP A 140 21.70 23.22 30.87
CA ASP A 140 22.98 23.77 31.27
C ASP A 140 23.53 22.73 32.27
N ASN A 141 24.84 22.54 32.30
CA ASN A 141 25.66 21.84 33.29
C ASN A 141 25.02 20.89 34.32
N ARG A 142 25.39 19.59 34.25
CA ARG A 142 25.59 18.80 35.47
C ARG A 142 26.78 17.83 35.32
N GLU A 143 27.93 18.31 35.79
CA GLU A 143 29.05 17.46 36.21
C GLU A 143 28.55 16.44 37.24
N GLY A 144 28.78 15.15 36.96
CA GLY A 144 28.27 14.03 37.71
C GLY A 144 29.14 12.79 37.49
N ASP A 145 30.38 12.93 37.90
CA ASP A 145 31.34 11.92 38.34
C ASP A 145 30.74 10.51 38.56
N THR A 146 31.13 9.53 37.72
CA THR A 146 31.16 8.10 38.08
C THR A 146 32.30 7.40 37.33
N ASP A 147 33.51 7.62 37.83
CA ASP A 147 34.60 6.63 37.79
C ASP A 147 34.12 5.34 38.49
N ASP A 148 33.78 4.29 37.73
CA ASP A 148 34.03 2.88 38.07
C ASP A 148 33.26 1.94 37.12
N MET A 149 33.96 1.33 36.16
CA MET A 149 33.86 -0.12 35.81
C MET A 149 34.72 -0.43 34.57
N ALA A 150 36.02 -0.14 34.68
CA ALA A 150 37.02 -0.73 33.81
C ALA A 150 37.49 -2.07 34.39
N LYS A 151 36.72 -3.16 34.26
CA LYS A 151 37.21 -4.52 34.59
C LYS A 151 36.35 -5.73 34.15
N THR A 152 35.92 -5.81 32.90
CA THR A 152 35.51 -7.10 32.29
C THR A 152 35.85 -7.23 30.80
N ARG A 153 37.03 -6.71 30.44
CA ARG A 153 37.75 -7.02 29.21
C ARG A 153 38.75 -8.15 29.55
N ASP A 154 38.41 -9.42 29.27
CA ASP A 154 39.40 -10.49 28.95
C ASP A 154 38.90 -11.95 28.79
N MET A 155 37.60 -12.29 28.83
CA MET A 155 37.19 -13.71 28.84
C MET A 155 36.44 -14.27 27.61
N MET A 156 36.27 -13.53 26.51
CA MET A 156 35.54 -14.06 25.32
C MET A 156 36.34 -14.09 24.01
N ASP A 157 37.68 -14.04 24.06
CA ASP A 157 38.53 -13.93 22.87
C ASP A 157 39.28 -15.24 22.47
N SER A 158 38.77 -16.43 22.86
CA SER A 158 39.56 -17.68 22.70
C SER A 158 38.90 -18.88 22.00
N MET A 159 37.70 -18.81 21.40
CA MET A 159 37.03 -20.04 20.92
C MET A 159 36.55 -20.13 19.46
N PHE A 160 36.96 -19.27 18.53
CA PHE A 160 36.58 -19.50 17.11
C PHE A 160 37.74 -19.30 16.12
N ILE A 161 38.70 -20.23 16.17
CA ILE A 161 39.67 -20.48 15.09
C ILE A 161 39.25 -21.73 14.32
N GLY A 162 38.72 -21.53 13.11
CA GLY A 162 38.49 -22.54 12.09
C GLY A 162 37.86 -21.83 10.90
N GLY A 163 38.58 -21.44 9.85
CA GLY A 163 39.29 -22.36 8.96
C GLY A 163 38.46 -22.52 7.67
N GLY A 164 38.36 -21.46 6.86
CA GLY A 164 37.58 -21.44 5.62
C GLY A 164 38.26 -20.58 4.56
N LYS A 165 38.91 -21.25 3.61
CA LYS A 165 39.70 -20.73 2.50
C LYS A 165 38.84 -20.03 1.45
N GLY A 166 39.43 -19.03 0.77
CA GLY A 166 39.09 -18.68 -0.61
C GLY A 166 38.23 -17.44 -0.80
N LYS A 167 38.79 -16.23 -0.62
CA LYS A 167 38.24 -15.01 -1.22
C LYS A 167 38.88 -14.82 -2.59
N GLU A 168 38.14 -15.13 -3.65
CA GLU A 168 38.43 -14.59 -4.98
C GLU A 168 38.15 -13.07 -4.97
N PRO A 169 39.00 -12.25 -5.62
CA PRO A 169 38.74 -10.83 -5.75
C PRO A 169 37.52 -10.60 -6.64
N MET A 170 36.42 -10.14 -6.04
CA MET A 170 35.26 -9.62 -6.78
C MET A 170 35.74 -8.53 -7.74
N ARG A 171 35.60 -8.80 -9.04
CA ARG A 171 35.76 -7.77 -10.07
C ARG A 171 34.65 -6.72 -9.87
N PRO A 172 34.97 -5.42 -10.00
CA PRO A 172 33.95 -4.39 -10.03
C PRO A 172 33.04 -4.66 -11.22
N ARG A 173 31.78 -4.98 -10.94
CA ARG A 173 30.72 -5.05 -11.94
C ARG A 173 30.51 -3.62 -12.41
N GLU A 174 30.99 -3.32 -13.62
CA GLU A 174 30.67 -2.09 -14.32
C GLU A 174 29.14 -1.98 -14.34
N ARG A 175 28.61 -0.99 -13.60
CA ARG A 175 27.20 -0.59 -13.70
C ARG A 175 27.01 -0.07 -15.11
N SER A 176 26.54 -0.95 -15.99
CA SER A 176 25.91 -0.56 -17.24
C SER A 176 24.81 0.44 -16.91
N LYS A 177 25.04 1.72 -17.24
CA LYS A 177 23.99 2.72 -17.38
C LYS A 177 23.08 2.22 -18.51
N VAL A 178 22.09 1.43 -18.14
CA VAL A 178 20.90 1.24 -18.95
C VAL A 178 20.07 2.49 -18.66
N THR A 179 20.22 3.49 -19.51
CA THR A 179 19.19 4.50 -19.72
C THR A 179 18.08 3.77 -20.47
N ASP A 180 17.25 3.05 -19.72
CA ASP A 180 15.94 2.67 -20.24
C ASP A 180 15.12 3.96 -20.15
N ASP A 181 15.09 4.70 -21.24
CA ASP A 181 14.04 5.68 -21.52
C ASP A 181 12.76 4.88 -21.78
N GLY A 182 12.36 4.07 -20.80
CA GLY A 182 11.14 3.30 -20.78
C GLY A 182 10.02 4.31 -20.85
N ALA A 183 9.51 4.50 -22.06
CA ALA A 183 8.28 5.20 -22.30
C ALA A 183 7.24 4.60 -21.36
N PHE A 184 6.89 5.37 -20.32
CA PHE A 184 5.76 5.10 -19.46
C PHE A 184 4.58 4.82 -20.40
N SER A 185 4.06 3.60 -20.35
CA SER A 185 2.96 3.17 -21.19
C SER A 185 1.76 4.06 -20.84
N GLU A 186 1.19 4.77 -21.82
CA GLU A 186 -0.01 5.61 -21.62
C GLU A 186 -1.17 4.81 -20.97
N SER A 187 -1.13 3.48 -21.07
CA SER A 187 -2.06 2.53 -20.45
C SER A 187 -2.16 2.62 -18.93
N ASP A 188 -1.07 2.93 -18.21
CA ASP A 188 -1.12 3.04 -16.74
C ASP A 188 -1.91 4.28 -16.30
N SER A 189 -1.81 5.38 -17.06
CA SER A 189 -2.59 6.60 -16.78
C SER A 189 -4.07 6.45 -17.11
N GLU A 190 -4.40 5.60 -18.08
CA GLU A 190 -5.77 5.39 -18.53
C GLU A 190 -6.54 4.52 -17.53
N PHE A 191 -5.88 3.52 -16.93
CA PHE A 191 -6.45 2.72 -15.84
C PHE A 191 -6.73 3.57 -14.60
N GLU A 192 -5.79 4.43 -14.20
CA GLU A 192 -5.98 5.34 -13.06
C GLU A 192 -7.13 6.33 -13.29
N HIS A 193 -7.24 6.86 -14.51
CA HIS A 193 -8.37 7.70 -14.88
C HIS A 193 -9.68 6.93 -14.84
N GLN A 194 -9.72 5.66 -15.25
CA GLN A 194 -10.91 4.81 -15.15
C GLN A 194 -11.26 4.46 -13.70
N LEU A 195 -10.28 4.19 -12.84
CA LEU A 195 -10.51 3.94 -11.41
C LEU A 195 -11.06 5.20 -10.72
N HIS A 196 -10.52 6.37 -11.06
CA HIS A 196 -10.99 7.65 -10.58
C HIS A 196 -12.39 8.00 -11.11
N LEU A 197 -12.67 7.71 -12.38
CA LEU A 197 -14.01 7.84 -12.97
C LEU A 197 -15.01 6.90 -12.30
N ALA A 198 -14.64 5.64 -12.03
CA ALA A 198 -15.48 4.69 -11.32
C ALA A 198 -15.78 5.17 -9.88
N SER A 199 -14.78 5.75 -9.20
CA SER A 199 -14.98 6.41 -7.90
C SER A 199 -15.90 7.64 -7.99
N LEU A 200 -15.80 8.44 -9.05
CA LEU A 200 -16.67 9.61 -9.29
C LEU A 200 -18.11 9.21 -9.64
N GLU A 201 -18.32 8.19 -10.47
CA GLU A 201 -19.65 7.70 -10.82
C GLU A 201 -20.36 7.09 -9.61
N LEU A 202 -19.63 6.39 -8.73
CA LEU A 202 -20.11 5.96 -7.42
C LEU A 202 -20.64 7.12 -6.57
N ARG A 203 -19.90 8.24 -6.50
CA ARG A 203 -20.33 9.43 -5.76
C ARG A 203 -21.62 10.02 -6.33
N CYS A 204 -21.79 9.99 -7.66
CA CYS A 204 -22.99 10.50 -8.31
C CYS A 204 -24.23 9.63 -8.05
N HIS A 205 -24.07 8.30 -7.99
CA HIS A 205 -25.19 7.40 -7.69
C HIS A 205 -25.64 7.51 -6.23
N LEU A 206 -24.71 7.57 -5.27
CA LEU A 206 -25.05 7.74 -3.85
C LEU A 206 -25.73 9.08 -3.54
N LEU A 207 -25.43 10.15 -4.29
CA LEU A 207 -26.07 11.46 -4.11
C LEU A 207 -27.46 11.55 -4.78
N ALA A 208 -27.78 10.66 -5.71
CA ALA A 208 -29.05 10.72 -6.44
C ALA A 208 -30.22 10.10 -5.66
N ASP A 209 -29.94 9.20 -4.72
CA ASP A 209 -30.97 8.51 -3.94
C ASP A 209 -31.47 9.30 -2.70
N ASP A 210 -30.77 10.37 -2.30
CA ASP A 210 -31.15 11.21 -1.14
C ASP A 210 -32.25 12.26 -1.46
N ASP A 211 -32.59 12.48 -2.74
CA ASP A 211 -33.52 13.56 -3.15
C ASP A 211 -34.97 13.08 -3.41
N GLU A 212 -35.29 11.79 -3.31
CA GLU A 212 -36.66 11.29 -3.63
C GLU A 212 -37.67 11.30 -2.47
N ASP A 213 -37.26 11.55 -1.22
CA ASP A 213 -38.16 11.46 -0.06
C ASP A 213 -38.85 12.77 0.35
N ASP A 214 -38.65 13.88 -0.39
CA ASP A 214 -39.23 15.20 -0.07
C ASP A 214 -40.20 15.73 -1.15
N ALA A 215 -40.98 14.83 -1.77
CA ALA A 215 -42.12 15.22 -2.60
C ALA A 215 -43.42 15.29 -1.77
N PRO A 216 -44.12 16.45 -1.73
CA PRO A 216 -45.29 16.70 -0.87
C PRO A 216 -46.59 16.01 -1.33
#